data_AF-A0A1I7SI62-F1
#
_entry.id   AF-A0A1I7SI62-F1
#
_cell.length_a   1.000
_cell.length_b   1.000
_cell.length_c   1.000
_cell.angle_alpha   90.00
_cell.angle_beta   90.00
_cell.angle_gamma   90.00
#
_symmetry.space_group_name_H-M   'P 1'
#
loop_
_entity.id
_entity.type
_entity.pdbx_description
1 polymer ?
#
loop_
_entity_poly.entity_id
_entity_poly.type
_entity_poly.pdbx_seq_one_letter_code
_entity_poly.pdbx_strand_id
1 'polypeptide(L)'
;MTSLSLLMILMLFQSVNSVHLPIDCANIPPSFYCKNEELAKHCDVHNLCEKIEEKAFGKKIHMTLLYETLCPDSQRFFPKLVEFIEEYGQFVDLEMVPLGNAQYA
;
A
#
# COMPACT_ATOMS: atom_id res chain seq x y z
N MET A 1 -36.58 -13.95 -46.67
CA MET A 1 -36.25 -14.75 -45.46
C MET A 1 -34.85 -14.44 -44.89
N THR A 2 -34.03 -13.58 -45.50
CA THR A 2 -32.67 -13.24 -45.02
C THR A 2 -32.60 -12.00 -44.12
N SER A 3 -33.56 -11.08 -44.23
CA SER A 3 -33.61 -9.82 -43.45
C SER A 3 -33.98 -10.04 -41.97
N LEU A 4 -34.96 -10.91 -41.70
CA LEU A 4 -35.41 -11.19 -40.32
C LEU A 4 -34.35 -11.93 -39.49
N SER A 5 -33.58 -12.80 -40.14
CA SER A 5 -32.47 -13.55 -39.53
C SER A 5 -31.30 -12.63 -39.15
N LEU A 6 -31.03 -11.58 -39.93
CA LEU A 6 -29.97 -10.61 -39.67
C LEU A 6 -30.32 -9.70 -38.47
N LEU A 7 -31.58 -9.30 -38.35
CA LEU A 7 -32.10 -8.54 -37.21
C LEU A 7 -32.03 -9.33 -35.89
N MET A 8 -32.33 -10.63 -35.92
CA MET A 8 -32.19 -11.52 -34.75
C MET A 8 -30.74 -11.62 -34.27
N ILE A 9 -29.78 -11.70 -35.20
CA ILE A 9 -28.35 -11.76 -34.86
C ILE A 9 -27.87 -10.44 -34.24
N LEU A 10 -28.29 -9.29 -34.78
CA LEU A 10 -27.96 -7.97 -34.23
C LEU A 10 -28.50 -7.73 -32.81
N MET A 11 -29.66 -8.29 -32.46
CA MET A 11 -30.21 -8.19 -31.09
C MET A 11 -29.45 -9.05 -30.08
N LEU A 12 -28.85 -10.17 -30.50
CA LEU A 12 -28.06 -11.03 -29.62
C LEU A 12 -26.69 -10.43 -29.26
N PHE A 13 -26.15 -9.53 -30.08
CA PHE A 13 -24.88 -8.84 -29.79
C PHE A 13 -25.00 -7.70 -28.76
N GLN A 14 -26.20 -7.23 -28.41
CA GLN A 14 -26.39 -6.12 -27.46
C GLN A 14 -26.50 -6.55 -25.99
N SER A 15 -26.47 -7.85 -25.68
CA SER A 15 -26.63 -8.36 -24.31
C SER A 15 -25.31 -8.58 -23.56
N VAL A 16 -24.15 -8.35 -24.17
CA VAL A 16 -22.86 -8.29 -23.47
C VAL A 16 -22.66 -6.93 -22.79
N ASN A 17 -23.64 -6.50 -21.98
CA ASN A 17 -23.45 -5.35 -21.11
C ASN A 17 -22.56 -5.79 -19.93
N SER A 18 -21.45 -5.08 -19.78
CA SER A 18 -20.40 -5.29 -18.78
C SER A 18 -20.97 -5.57 -17.39
N VAL A 19 -20.58 -6.71 -16.80
CA VAL A 19 -20.75 -6.98 -15.36
C VAL A 19 -19.84 -6.00 -14.62
N HIS A 20 -20.38 -4.85 -14.20
CA HIS A 20 -19.68 -3.95 -13.29
C HIS A 20 -19.83 -4.50 -11.87
N LEU A 21 -18.78 -5.17 -11.38
CA LEU A 21 -18.65 -5.46 -9.96
C LEU A 21 -18.57 -4.11 -9.21
N PRO A 22 -19.35 -3.89 -8.13
CA PRO A 22 -19.27 -2.65 -7.37
C PRO A 22 -17.85 -2.51 -6.80
N ILE A 23 -17.20 -1.40 -7.13
CA ILE A 23 -15.88 -1.08 -6.60
C ILE A 23 -16.06 -0.66 -5.14
N ASP A 24 -15.43 -1.41 -4.23
CA ASP A 24 -15.42 -1.08 -2.80
C ASP A 24 -14.16 -0.29 -2.45
N CYS A 25 -14.30 1.03 -2.43
CA CYS A 25 -13.22 1.95 -2.11
C CYS A 25 -12.64 1.76 -0.69
N ALA A 26 -13.36 1.15 0.25
CA ALA A 26 -12.88 0.94 1.62
C ALA A 26 -11.78 -0.13 1.71
N ASN A 27 -11.76 -1.06 0.76
CA ASN A 27 -10.82 -2.19 0.73
C ASN A 27 -9.69 -2.01 -0.29
N ILE A 28 -9.59 -0.83 -0.91
CA ILE A 28 -8.53 -0.52 -1.88
C ILE A 28 -7.44 0.30 -1.19
N PRO A 29 -6.17 -0.15 -1.21
CA PRO A 29 -5.10 0.59 -0.57
C PRO A 29 -4.79 1.89 -1.33
N PRO A 30 -4.33 2.95 -0.64
CA PRO A 30 -3.98 4.23 -1.27
C PRO A 30 -2.93 4.12 -2.39
N SER A 31 -1.99 3.18 -2.25
CA SER A 31 -0.98 2.90 -3.27
C SER A 31 -1.57 2.42 -4.60
N PHE A 32 -2.83 1.95 -4.60
CA PHE A 32 -3.54 1.48 -5.78
C PHE A 32 -4.45 2.56 -6.36
N TYR A 33 -5.36 3.14 -5.56
CA TYR A 33 -6.26 4.18 -6.09
C TYR A 33 -5.51 5.47 -6.46
N CYS A 34 -4.44 5.86 -5.75
CA CYS A 34 -3.69 7.08 -6.10
C CYS A 34 -2.84 6.93 -7.37
N LYS A 35 -2.70 5.72 -7.92
CA LYS A 35 -2.01 5.49 -9.19
C LYS A 35 -2.97 5.42 -10.38
N ASN A 36 -4.28 5.51 -10.15
CA ASN A 36 -5.29 5.41 -11.18
C ASN A 36 -6.27 6.58 -11.05
N GLU A 37 -6.23 7.51 -12.00
CA GLU A 37 -7.03 8.75 -11.98
C GLU A 37 -8.55 8.46 -11.97
N GLU A 38 -9.00 7.47 -12.75
CA GLU A 38 -10.41 7.09 -12.81
C GLU A 38 -10.91 6.53 -11.47
N LEU A 39 -10.09 5.68 -10.84
CA LEU A 39 -10.40 5.09 -9.54
C LEU A 39 -10.31 6.13 -8.41
N ALA A 40 -9.30 7.00 -8.44
CA ALA A 40 -9.17 8.09 -7.49
C ALA A 40 -10.36 9.07 -7.57
N LYS A 41 -10.91 9.27 -8.78
CA LYS A 41 -12.09 10.08 -9.01
C LYS A 41 -13.35 9.36 -8.55
N HIS A 42 -13.47 8.06 -8.86
CA HIS A 42 -14.59 7.23 -8.43
C HIS A 42 -14.71 7.17 -6.90
N CYS A 43 -13.58 7.05 -6.20
CA CYS A 43 -13.52 6.98 -4.75
C CYS A 43 -13.48 8.37 -4.06
N ASP A 44 -13.44 9.47 -4.81
CA ASP A 44 -13.33 10.85 -4.31
C ASP A 44 -12.16 11.06 -3.33
N VAL A 45 -10.98 10.56 -3.71
CA VAL A 45 -9.76 10.55 -2.87
C VAL A 45 -8.64 11.44 -3.40
N HIS A 46 -8.90 12.32 -4.38
CA HIS A 46 -7.87 13.17 -5.00
C HIS A 46 -7.10 14.01 -3.96
N ASN A 47 -7.80 14.73 -3.08
CA ASN A 47 -7.18 15.53 -2.02
C ASN A 47 -6.35 14.67 -1.04
N LEU A 48 -6.71 13.41 -0.87
CA LEU A 48 -5.94 12.48 -0.03
C LEU A 48 -4.67 12.03 -0.76
N CYS A 49 -4.76 11.76 -2.06
CA CYS A 49 -3.60 11.40 -2.88
C CYS A 49 -2.56 12.51 -2.93
N GLU A 50 -2.97 13.77 -3.14
CA GLU A 50 -2.06 14.93 -3.09
C GLU A 50 -1.34 15.02 -1.74
N LYS A 51 -2.09 14.89 -0.63
CA LYS A 51 -1.49 14.91 0.73
C LYS A 51 -0.52 13.75 0.97
N ILE A 52 -0.83 12.56 0.46
CA ILE A 52 0.05 11.39 0.58
C ILE A 52 1.32 11.63 -0.25
N GLU A 53 1.20 12.15 -1.46
CA GLU A 53 2.33 12.46 -2.31
C GLU A 53 3.25 13.50 -1.66
N GLU A 54 2.70 14.61 -1.19
CA GLU A 54 3.46 15.66 -0.47
C GLU A 54 4.16 15.16 0.79
N LYS A 55 3.54 14.20 1.52
CA LYS A 55 4.05 13.75 2.81
C LYS A 55 4.95 12.53 2.74
N ALA A 56 4.71 11.61 1.81
CA ALA A 56 5.35 10.30 1.80
C ALA A 56 6.25 10.08 0.58
N PHE A 57 5.97 10.68 -0.58
CA PHE A 57 6.74 10.41 -1.78
C PHE A 57 8.15 11.02 -1.68
N GLY A 58 9.16 10.21 -1.97
CA GLY A 58 10.57 10.62 -1.92
C GLY A 58 11.13 10.90 -0.52
N LYS A 59 10.36 10.67 0.55
CA LYS A 59 10.83 10.82 1.94
C LYS A 59 11.23 9.50 2.54
N LYS A 60 12.21 9.52 3.44
CA LYS A 60 12.61 8.35 4.21
C LYS A 60 11.49 7.94 5.17
N ILE A 61 11.36 6.63 5.38
CA ILE A 61 10.48 6.07 6.41
C ILE A 61 11.17 6.30 7.76
N HIS A 62 10.55 7.12 8.61
CA HIS A 62 11.02 7.31 9.97
C HIS A 62 10.59 6.14 10.85
N MET A 63 11.55 5.48 11.50
CA MET A 63 11.33 4.35 12.40
C MET A 63 12.05 4.58 13.73
N THR A 64 11.33 4.39 14.84
CA THR A 64 11.92 4.39 16.18
C THR A 64 11.95 2.96 16.71
N LEU A 65 13.15 2.45 16.99
CA LEU A 65 13.36 1.15 17.62
C LEU A 65 13.63 1.33 19.10
N LEU A 66 12.69 0.89 19.92
CA LEU A 66 12.89 0.73 21.35
C LEU A 66 13.57 -0.61 21.61
N TYR A 67 14.72 -0.61 22.28
CA TYR A 67 15.48 -1.83 22.56
C TYR A 67 16.08 -1.82 23.97
N GLU A 68 16.44 -2.98 24.48
CA GLU A 68 17.16 -3.08 25.76
C GLU A 68 18.45 -3.88 25.56
N THR A 69 19.58 -3.33 25.99
CA THR A 69 20.91 -3.92 25.71
C THR A 69 21.10 -5.30 26.32
N LEU A 70 20.45 -5.59 27.46
CA LEU A 70 20.51 -6.88 28.14
C LEU A 70 19.33 -7.80 27.81
N CYS A 71 18.35 -7.36 27.00
CA CYS A 71 17.24 -8.21 26.60
C CYS A 71 17.71 -9.23 25.54
N PRO A 72 17.58 -10.56 25.80
CA PRO A 72 18.04 -11.58 24.87
C PRO A 72 17.36 -11.53 23.49
N ASP A 73 16.12 -11.04 23.40
CA ASP A 73 15.44 -10.87 22.11
C ASP A 73 15.96 -9.66 21.34
N SER A 74 16.24 -8.54 22.01
CA SER A 74 16.89 -7.37 21.40
C SER A 74 18.27 -7.72 20.84
N GLN A 75 19.07 -8.49 21.60
CA GLN A 75 20.37 -8.97 21.16
C GLN A 75 20.27 -9.90 19.95
N ARG A 76 19.28 -10.81 19.94
CA ARG A 76 19.02 -11.71 18.80
C ARG A 76 18.49 -10.99 17.57
N PHE A 77 17.83 -9.85 17.73
CA PHE A 77 17.33 -9.03 16.64
C PHE A 77 18.41 -8.19 15.97
N PHE A 78 19.43 -7.76 16.73
CA PHE A 78 20.45 -6.80 16.27
C PHE A 78 21.17 -7.21 14.96
N PRO A 79 21.60 -8.48 14.76
CA PRO A 79 22.22 -8.89 13.50
C PRO A 79 21.30 -8.69 12.28
N LYS A 80 20.01 -9.02 12.43
CA LYS A 80 19.01 -8.84 11.37
C LYS A 80 18.74 -7.37 11.08
N LEU A 81 18.78 -6.52 12.12
CA LEU A 81 18.67 -5.08 11.96
C LEU A 81 19.85 -4.52 11.15
N VAL A 82 21.07 -5.01 11.40
CA VAL A 82 22.27 -4.61 10.63
C VAL A 82 22.10 -5.00 9.16
N GLU A 83 21.73 -6.25 8.87
CA GLU A 83 21.43 -6.70 7.49
C GLU A 83 20.39 -5.81 6.80
N PHE A 84 19.31 -5.46 7.50
CA PHE A 84 18.29 -4.55 6.99
C PHE A 84 18.82 -3.14 6.70
N ILE A 85 19.66 -2.57 7.57
CA ILE A 85 20.24 -1.24 7.37
C ILE A 85 21.21 -1.23 6.18
N GLU A 86 21.99 -2.30 6.00
CA GLU A 86 22.90 -2.42 4.86
C GLU A 86 22.15 -2.45 3.53
N GLU A 87 21.03 -3.16 3.47
CA GLU A 87 20.25 -3.30 2.24
C GLU A 87 19.30 -2.11 1.99
N TYR A 88 18.65 -1.60 3.04
CA TYR A 88 17.55 -0.64 2.93
C TYR A 88 17.80 0.71 3.60
N GLY A 89 18.96 0.93 4.21
CA GLY A 89 19.30 2.13 5.01
C GLY A 89 19.09 3.47 4.29
N GLN A 90 19.20 3.48 2.96
CA GLN A 90 18.93 4.67 2.14
C GLN A 90 17.46 5.12 2.18
N PHE A 91 16.52 4.22 2.46
CA PHE A 91 15.07 4.51 2.49
C PHE A 91 14.54 4.82 3.89
N VAL A 92 15.37 4.66 4.92
CA VAL A 92 14.93 4.73 6.32
C VAL A 92 15.71 5.77 7.10
N ASP A 93 15.03 6.39 8.05
CA ASP A 93 15.58 7.23 9.10
C ASP A 93 15.32 6.51 10.43
N LEU A 94 16.34 5.83 10.95
CA LEU A 94 16.21 4.94 12.10
C LEU A 94 16.72 5.65 13.37
N GLU A 95 15.82 5.85 14.32
CA GLU A 95 16.13 6.26 15.68
C GLU A 95 16.20 5.03 16.59
N MET A 96 17.29 4.88 17.35
CA MET A 96 17.43 3.80 18.34
C MET A 96 17.34 4.37 19.75
N VAL A 97 16.37 3.90 20.52
CA VAL A 97 16.12 4.37 21.90
C VAL A 97 16.32 3.22 22.88
N PRO A 98 17.35 3.28 23.74
CA PRO A 98 17.56 2.27 24.76
C PRO A 98 16.56 2.47 25.92
N LEU A 99 15.66 1.51 26.12
CA LEU A 99 14.77 1.48 27.29
C LEU A 99 15.54 0.88 28.47
N GLY A 100 15.77 1.70 29.50
CA GLY A 100 16.69 1.39 30.60
C GLY A 100 16.11 0.53 31.74
N ASN A 101 15.39 -0.55 31.46
CA ASN A 101 14.79 -1.40 32.51
C ASN A 101 15.42 -2.77 32.67
N ALA A 102 16.24 -3.23 31.72
CA ALA A 102 16.88 -4.53 31.83
C ALA A 102 17.93 -4.53 32.96
N GLN A 103 17.72 -5.43 33.92
CA GLN A 103 18.68 -5.75 34.97
C GLN A 103 19.33 -7.09 34.62
N TYR A 104 20.58 -7.27 35.03
CA TYR A 104 21.21 -8.60 34.98
C TYR A 104 20.37 -9.56 35.83
N ALA A 105 19.97 -10.68 35.24
CA ALA A 105 19.33 -11.79 35.95
C ALA A 105 20.37 -12.62 36.71
#